data_AF-A0A9E0I461-F1
#
_entry.id   AF-A0A9E0I461-F1
#
_cell.length_a   1.000
_cell.length_b   1.000
_cell.length_c   1.000
_cell.angle_alpha   90.00
_cell.angle_beta   90.00
_cell.angle_gamma   90.00
#
_symmetry.space_group_name_H-M   'P 1'
#
loop_
_entity.id
_entity.type
_entity.pdbx_description
1 polymer ?
#
loop_
_entity_poly.entity_id
_entity_poly.type
_entity_poly.pdbx_seq_one_letter_code
_entity_poly.pdbx_strand_id
1 'polypeptide(L)' 'LQAVLAAGGKFTESCPGAKCGACHVFVTAGRKGVSSMGPVENAKLDTMIGVSGKSRLACQAQVLGTEDVTVELLGALSG' A
#
# COMPACT_ATOMS: atom_id res chain seq x y z
N LEU A 1 1.50 6.90 -0.01
CA LEU A 1 0.61 7.35 1.10
C LEU A 1 0.02 8.71 0.78
N GLN A 2 0.85 9.74 0.65
CA GLN A 2 0.40 11.11 0.37
C GLN A 2 -0.54 11.21 -0.85
N ALA A 3 -0.24 10.51 -1.95
CA ALA A 3 -1.10 10.48 -3.14
C ALA A 3 -2.52 9.98 -2.82
N VAL A 4 -2.64 8.96 -1.98
CA VAL A 4 -3.95 8.39 -1.60
C VAL A 4 -4.72 9.34 -0.69
N LEU A 5 -4.03 9.97 0.27
CA LEU A 5 -4.64 10.98 1.15
C LEU A 5 -5.10 12.22 0.34
N ALA A 6 -4.30 12.67 -0.62
CA ALA A 6 -4.63 13.77 -1.52
C ALA A 6 -5.83 13.45 -2.43
N ALA A 7 -5.99 12.18 -2.81
CA ALA A 7 -7.18 11.70 -3.52
C ALA A 7 -8.42 11.52 -2.62
N GLY A 8 -8.34 11.89 -1.33
CA GLY A 8 -9.44 11.77 -0.37
C GLY A 8 -9.57 10.39 0.28
N GLY A 9 -8.64 9.47 0.01
CA GLY A 9 -8.56 8.18 0.68
C GLY A 9 -8.24 8.34 2.17
N LYS A 10 -8.77 7.44 2.99
CA LYS A 10 -8.61 7.47 4.45
C LYS A 10 -8.00 6.17 4.95
N PHE A 11 -7.08 6.28 5.89
CA PHE A 11 -6.51 5.16 6.64
C PHE A 11 -6.85 5.30 8.11
N THR A 12 -6.98 4.19 8.81
CA THR A 12 -7.39 4.17 10.22
C THR A 12 -6.35 4.81 11.12
N GLU A 13 -5.07 4.49 10.93
CA GLU A 13 -3.95 5.08 11.66
C GLU A 13 -2.68 5.12 10.79
N SER A 14 -1.81 6.11 11.00
CA SER A 14 -0.50 6.16 10.33
C SER A 14 0.62 5.89 11.33
N CYS A 15 1.58 5.04 10.94
CA CYS A 15 2.78 4.75 11.71
C CYS A 15 4.05 5.14 10.94
N PRO A 16 5.16 5.44 11.62
CA PRO A 16 6.44 5.61 10.95
C PRO A 16 6.95 4.27 10.41
N GLY A 17 7.14 4.19 9.09
CA GLY A 17 7.61 2.99 8.40
C GLY A 17 6.58 1.84 8.36
N ALA A 18 7.06 0.62 8.14
CA ALA A 18 6.23 -0.59 8.03
C ALA A 18 5.94 -1.28 9.38
N LYS A 19 5.41 -0.54 10.37
CA LYS A 19 5.19 -1.09 11.73
C LYS A 19 3.80 -1.68 11.96
N CYS A 20 2.73 -1.01 11.53
CA CYS A 20 1.36 -1.42 11.85
C CYS A 20 0.68 -2.24 10.75
N GLY A 21 0.77 -1.84 9.48
CA GLY A 21 0.00 -2.41 8.37
C GLY A 21 -1.29 -1.66 8.04
N ALA A 22 -1.65 -0.62 8.78
CA ALA A 22 -2.88 0.16 8.58
C ALA A 22 -2.95 0.95 7.25
N CYS A 23 -1.84 1.03 6.52
CA CYS A 23 -1.79 1.62 5.18
C CYS A 23 -1.74 0.57 4.06
N HIS A 24 -2.17 -0.65 4.35
CA HIS A 24 -2.22 -1.74 3.37
C HIS A 24 -3.25 -1.44 2.28
N VAL A 25 -2.81 -1.60 1.04
CA VAL A 25 -3.60 -1.40 -0.17
C VAL A 25 -3.29 -2.52 -1.17
N PHE A 26 -4.19 -2.73 -2.13
CA PHE A 26 -3.87 -3.48 -3.34
C PHE A 26 -3.56 -2.54 -4.49
N VAL A 27 -2.42 -2.75 -5.15
CA VAL A 27 -2.13 -2.09 -6.43
C VAL A 27 -2.77 -2.92 -7.54
N THR A 28 -3.88 -2.43 -8.07
CA THR A 28 -4.70 -3.15 -9.07
C THR A 28 -4.28 -2.83 -10.51
N ALA A 29 -3.67 -1.66 -10.74
CA ALA A 29 -3.05 -1.28 -12.02
C ALA A 29 -1.83 -0.37 -11.80
N GLY A 30 -0.96 -0.24 -12.81
CA GLY A 30 0.19 0.67 -12.77
C GLY A 30 1.38 0.20 -11.92
N ARG A 31 1.50 -1.11 -11.63
CA ARG A 31 2.57 -1.67 -10.76
C ARG A 31 3.99 -1.27 -11.20
N LYS A 32 4.24 -1.14 -12.50
CA LYS A 32 5.57 -0.74 -13.04
C LYS A 32 5.95 0.70 -12.66
N GLY A 33 4.96 1.57 -12.41
CA GLY A 33 5.16 2.94 -11.96
C GLY A 33 5.36 3.09 -10.45
N VAL A 34 5.45 1.99 -9.70
CA VAL A 34 5.63 1.98 -8.24
C VAL A 34 6.98 1.37 -7.89
N SER A 35 7.64 1.91 -6.86
CA SER A 35 8.91 1.39 -6.33
C SER A 35 8.86 -0.11 -6.03
N SER A 36 9.99 -0.80 -6.18
CA SER A 36 10.11 -2.19 -5.76
C SER A 36 9.83 -2.33 -4.26
N MET A 37 9.31 -3.49 -3.87
CA MET A 37 9.04 -3.79 -2.47
C MET A 37 10.36 -4.05 -1.74
N GLY A 38 10.57 -3.36 -0.62
CA GLY A 38 11.73 -3.56 0.25
C GLY A 38 11.53 -4.73 1.23
N PRO A 39 12.63 -5.25 1.84
CA PRO A 39 12.55 -6.39 2.76
C PRO A 39 11.72 -6.09 4.01
N VAL A 40 11.78 -4.86 4.54
CA VAL A 40 11.00 -4.45 5.73
C VAL A 40 9.51 -4.41 5.42
N GLU A 41 9.13 -3.95 4.22
CA GLU A 41 7.74 -3.98 3.75
C GLU A 41 7.26 -5.44 3.61
N ASN A 42 8.06 -6.29 2.95
CA ASN A 42 7.73 -7.69 2.74
C ASN A 42 7.54 -8.45 4.06
N ALA A 43 8.51 -8.32 4.97
CA ALA A 43 8.46 -8.97 6.27
C ALA A 43 7.21 -8.55 7.08
N LYS A 44 6.75 -7.29 6.95
CA LYS A 44 5.52 -6.87 7.60
C LYS A 44 4.28 -7.47 6.94
N LEU A 45 4.21 -7.48 5.61
CA LEU A 45 3.10 -8.08 4.87
C LEU A 45 2.97 -9.59 5.15
N ASP A 46 4.08 -10.31 5.32
CA ASP A 46 4.09 -11.74 5.66
C ASP A 46 3.42 -12.04 7.01
N THR A 47 3.30 -11.05 7.90
CA THR A 47 2.59 -11.19 9.19
C THR A 47 1.08 -10.97 9.09
N MET A 48 0.56 -10.55 7.93
CA MET A 48 -0.82 -10.13 7.75
C MET A 48 -1.66 -11.19 7.04
N ILE A 49 -2.93 -11.30 7.41
CA ILE A 49 -3.93 -12.14 6.73
C ILE A 49 -4.51 -11.36 5.55
N GLY A 50 -4.87 -12.05 4.46
CA GLY A 50 -5.47 -11.42 3.28
C GLY A 50 -4.46 -10.68 2.40
N VAL A 51 -3.17 -11.01 2.53
CA VAL A 51 -2.15 -10.50 1.61
C VAL A 51 -2.11 -11.29 0.30
N SER A 52 -1.80 -10.59 -0.78
CA SER A 52 -1.61 -11.18 -2.10
C SER A 52 -0.40 -10.53 -2.79
N GLY A 53 -0.05 -11.02 -3.99
CA GLY A 53 0.99 -10.38 -4.80
C GLY A 53 0.74 -8.90 -5.11
N LYS A 54 -0.51 -8.42 -4.98
CA LYS A 54 -0.90 -7.01 -5.18
C LYS A 54 -0.74 -6.15 -3.92
N SER A 55 -0.54 -6.77 -2.74
CA SER A 55 -0.35 -6.08 -1.47
C SER A 55 0.82 -5.12 -1.51
N ARG A 56 0.59 -3.89 -1.03
CA ARG A 56 1.62 -2.90 -0.71
C ARG A 56 1.26 -2.17 0.57
N LEU A 57 2.29 -1.70 1.27
CA LEU A 57 2.12 -0.70 2.33
C LEU A 57 2.30 0.67 1.69
N ALA A 58 1.23 1.48 1.67
CA ALA A 58 1.26 2.78 1.03
C ALA A 58 2.32 3.73 1.62
N CYS A 59 2.75 3.53 2.87
CA CYS A 59 3.83 4.31 3.48
C CYS A 59 5.24 3.93 2.97
N GLN A 60 5.40 2.78 2.31
CA GLN A 60 6.68 2.30 1.74
C GLN A 60 6.70 2.37 0.21
N ALA A 61 5.53 2.35 -0.43
CA ALA A 61 5.40 2.48 -1.87
C ALA A 61 5.51 3.95 -2.33
N GLN A 62 6.43 4.21 -3.26
CA GLN A 62 6.60 5.49 -3.95
C GLN A 62 6.16 5.37 -5.40
N VAL A 63 5.45 6.38 -5.91
CA VAL A 63 5.17 6.51 -7.34
C VAL A 63 6.42 7.08 -8.00
N LEU A 64 6.99 6.38 -8.97
CA LEU A 64 8.29 6.69 -9.59
C LEU A 64 8.18 7.50 -10.88
N GLY A 65 6.97 7.73 -11.38
CA GLY A 65 6.74 8.42 -12.64
C GLY A 65 5.39 9.12 -12.69
N THR A 66 4.96 9.44 -13.91
CA THR A 66 3.68 10.13 -14.17
C THR A 66 2.59 9.19 -14.64
N GLU A 67 2.85 7.88 -14.71
CA GLU A 67 1.83 6.91 -15.07
C GLU A 67 0.79 6.75 -13.96
N ASP A 68 -0.46 6.55 -14.35
CA ASP A 68 -1.54 6.34 -13.42
C ASP A 68 -1.36 5.02 -12.65
N VAL A 69 -1.57 5.09 -11.34
CA VAL A 69 -1.56 3.94 -10.45
C VAL A 69 -2.94 3.81 -9.82
N THR A 70 -3.60 2.68 -10.07
CA THR A 70 -4.88 2.38 -9.43
C THR A 70 -4.63 1.55 -8.19
N VAL A 71 -5.19 2.00 -7.07
CA VAL A 71 -5.13 1.30 -5.79
C VAL A 71 -6.52 1.07 -5.23
N GLU A 72 -6.67 -0.08 -4.58
CA GLU A 72 -7.85 -0.42 -3.80
C GLU A 72 -7.53 -0.25 -2.32
N LEU A 73 -8.36 0.54 -1.63
CA LEU A 73 -8.32 0.70 -0.19
C LEU A 73 -9.02 -0.49 0.46
N LEU A 74 -8.30 -1.17 1.34
CA LEU A 74 -8.83 -2.33 2.04
C LEU A 74 -9.68 -1.85 3.21
N GLY A 75 -10.99 -2.10 3.13
CA GLY A 75 -11.95 -1.84 4.19
C GLY A 75 -12.03 -3.01 5.16
N ALA A 76 -12.82 -2.85 6.24
CA ALA A 76 -13.02 -3.88 7.27
C ALA A 76 -13.57 -5.24 6.77
N LEU A 77 -13.94 -5.34 5.49
CA LEU A 77 -14.54 -6.52 4.84
C LEU A 77 -13.85 -6.92 3.53
N SER A 78 -12.71 -6.33 3.17
CA SER A 78 -11.97 -6.76 1.97
C SER A 78 -11.04 -7.93 2.35
N GLY A 79 -11.64 -9.12 2.42
CA GLY A 79 -11.02 -10.42 2.63
C GLY A 79 -12.00 -11.50 2.25
#